data_AF-A0A7V2AMQ0-F1
#
_entry.id   AF-A0A7V2AMQ0-F1
#
_cell.length_a   1.000
_cell.length_b   1.000
_cell.length_c   1.000
_cell.angle_alpha   90.00
_cell.angle_beta   90.00
_cell.angle_gamma   90.00
#
_symmetry.space_group_name_H-M   'P 1'
#
loop_
_entity.id
_entity.type
_entity.pdbx_description
1 polymer ?
#
loop_
_entity_poly.entity_id
_entity_poly.type
_entity_poly.pdbx_seq_one_letter_code
_entity_poly.pdbx_strand_id
1 'polypeptide(L)'
;MFGQKTKYEKILELKEKKLQLIESLSTELEDVKAKLTEAIINEQDTGKFISQKNSIENQLQVLKEEINLLLPEIEKSELAHLQQKMNDMEAEKEKLWKDLEPQKIKYEKAKEAFKKVEEEYFALHNLTTRKSEEIAHKQAYIKPRIDSLSYNQK
;
A
#
# COMPACT_ATOMS: atom_id res chain seq x y z
N MET A 1 -0.50 -1.02 -18.50
CA MET A 1 -0.15 0.25 -19.16
C MET A 1 -0.34 1.34 -18.12
N PHE A 2 0.73 1.85 -17.50
CA PHE A 2 0.64 2.98 -16.58
C PHE A 2 1.60 4.03 -17.12
N GLY A 3 1.11 5.16 -17.62
CA GLY A 3 2.03 6.14 -18.19
C GLY A 3 1.47 7.44 -18.74
N GLN A 4 0.16 7.54 -19.01
CA GLN A 4 -0.43 8.82 -19.40
C GLN A 4 -1.50 9.25 -18.41
N LYS A 5 -1.32 10.46 -17.86
CA LYS A 5 -2.34 11.12 -17.04
C LYS A 5 -3.63 11.22 -17.82
N THR A 6 -4.75 10.88 -17.19
CA THR A 6 -6.07 11.04 -17.80
C THR A 6 -6.40 12.51 -18.00
N LYS A 7 -7.43 12.80 -18.80
CA LYS A 7 -7.90 14.17 -18.99
C LYS A 7 -8.28 14.82 -17.66
N TYR A 8 -8.97 14.05 -16.80
CA TYR A 8 -9.34 14.45 -15.44
C TYR A 8 -8.13 14.84 -14.60
N GLU A 9 -7.09 13.99 -14.57
CA GLU A 9 -5.88 14.25 -13.78
C GLU A 9 -5.12 15.50 -14.25
N LYS A 10 -5.09 15.74 -15.56
CA LYS A 10 -4.48 16.95 -16.12
C LYS A 10 -5.24 18.22 -15.73
N ILE A 11 -6.58 18.17 -15.74
CA ILE A 11 -7.42 19.31 -15.39
C ILE A 11 -7.34 19.61 -13.88
N LEU A 12 -7.32 18.58 -13.04
CA LEU A 12 -7.09 18.74 -11.60
C LEU A 12 -5.73 19.37 -11.30
N GLU A 13 -4.66 18.93 -11.97
CA GLU A 13 -3.34 19.52 -11.80
C GLU A 13 -3.32 21.01 -12.22
N LEU A 14 -4.03 21.36 -13.30
CA LEU A 14 -4.15 22.75 -13.73
C LEU A 14 -4.92 23.60 -12.72
N LYS A 15 -6.03 23.08 -12.18
CA LYS A 15 -6.81 23.74 -11.11
C LYS A 15 -5.93 23.98 -9.88
N GLU A 16 -5.17 22.98 -9.46
CA GLU A 16 -4.28 23.05 -8.30
C GLU A 16 -3.21 24.13 -8.48
N LYS A 17 -2.56 24.18 -9.66
CA LYS A 17 -1.58 25.24 -9.98
C LYS A 17 -2.19 26.64 -9.92
N LYS A 18 -3.43 26.81 -10.39
CA LYS A 18 -4.14 28.10 -10.31
C LYS A 18 -4.48 28.47 -8.87
N LEU A 19 -4.86 27.51 -8.03
CA LEU A 19 -5.11 27.75 -6.60
C LEU A 19 -3.83 28.18 -5.87
N GLN A 20 -2.70 27.52 -6.14
CA GLN A 20 -1.39 27.91 -5.59
C GLN A 20 -0.99 29.34 -6.01
N LEU A 21 -1.28 29.71 -7.26
CA LEU A 21 -1.03 31.07 -7.72
C LEU A 21 -1.95 32.10 -7.04
N ILE A 22 -3.22 31.75 -6.80
CA ILE A 22 -4.14 32.60 -6.02
C ILE A 22 -3.61 32.83 -4.60
N GLU A 23 -3.10 31.79 -3.95
CA GLU A 23 -2.51 31.88 -2.61
C GLU A 23 -1.32 32.85 -2.61
N SER A 24 -0.36 32.65 -3.52
CA SER A 24 0.80 33.53 -3.68
C SER A 24 0.41 34.99 -3.95
N LEU A 25 -0.53 35.23 -4.87
CA LEU A 25 -1.00 36.59 -5.20
C LEU A 25 -1.79 37.22 -4.05
N SER A 26 -2.47 36.42 -3.22
CA SER A 26 -3.18 36.93 -2.05
C SER A 26 -2.20 37.42 -0.99
N THR A 27 -1.10 36.70 -0.76
CA THR A 27 -0.01 37.17 0.11
C THR A 27 0.64 38.44 -0.43
N GLU A 28 0.93 38.49 -1.74
CA GLU A 28 1.49 39.70 -2.36
C GLU A 28 0.54 40.90 -2.25
N LEU A 29 -0.78 40.67 -2.37
CA LEU A 29 -1.79 41.71 -2.21
C LEU A 29 -1.81 42.27 -0.78
N GLU A 30 -1.66 41.41 0.24
CA GLU A 30 -1.56 41.84 1.63
C GLU A 30 -0.31 42.70 1.87
N ASP A 31 0.84 42.27 1.34
CA ASP A 31 2.08 43.04 1.41
C ASP A 31 1.95 44.42 0.73
N VAL A 32 1.34 44.48 -0.46
CA VAL A 32 1.10 45.74 -1.17
C VAL A 32 0.13 46.63 -0.39
N LYS A 33 -0.91 46.06 0.25
CA LYS A 33 -1.84 46.81 1.11
C LYS A 33 -1.14 47.37 2.35
N ALA A 34 -0.22 46.61 2.96
CA ALA A 34 0.58 47.08 4.09
C ALA A 34 1.50 48.25 3.69
N LYS A 35 2.24 48.11 2.59
CA LYS A 35 3.12 49.18 2.04
C LYS A 35 2.33 50.41 1.62
N LEU A 36 1.15 50.23 1.03
CA LEU A 36 0.25 51.34 0.70
C LEU A 36 -0.19 52.08 1.97
N THR A 37 -0.56 51.36 3.02
CA THR A 37 -0.96 51.95 4.30
C THR A 37 0.19 52.74 4.92
N GLU A 38 1.40 52.20 4.89
CA GLU A 38 2.61 52.89 5.36
C GLU A 38 2.92 54.14 4.53
N ALA A 39 2.82 54.06 3.21
CA ALA A 39 3.00 55.21 2.32
C ALA A 39 1.96 56.32 2.58
N ILE A 40 0.71 55.95 2.88
CA ILE A 40 -0.34 56.91 3.27
C ILE A 40 0.01 57.60 4.59
N ILE A 41 0.44 56.84 5.60
CA ILE A 41 0.81 57.38 6.91
C ILE A 41 2.01 58.34 6.80
N ASN A 42 2.97 58.02 5.94
CA ASN A 42 4.20 58.79 5.74
C ASN A 42 4.09 59.87 4.65
N GLU A 43 2.89 60.15 4.13
CA GLU A 43 2.61 61.13 3.07
C GLU A 43 3.48 60.94 1.79
N GLN A 44 3.77 59.70 1.43
CA GLN A 44 4.54 59.33 0.24
C GLN A 44 3.64 59.13 -1.00
N ASP A 45 4.23 59.11 -2.20
CA ASP A 45 3.51 58.80 -3.44
C ASP A 45 2.93 57.37 -3.43
N THR A 46 1.60 57.28 -3.48
CA THR A 46 0.86 56.01 -3.41
C THR A 46 0.51 55.43 -4.78
N GLY A 47 0.75 56.16 -5.88
CA GLY A 47 0.26 55.79 -7.22
C GLY A 47 0.76 54.42 -7.70
N LYS A 48 2.01 54.07 -7.36
CA LYS A 48 2.59 52.76 -7.67
C LYS A 48 1.91 51.63 -6.91
N PHE A 49 1.67 51.79 -5.62
CA PHE A 49 1.04 50.76 -4.78
C PHE A 49 -0.43 50.55 -5.14
N ILE A 50 -1.17 51.62 -5.48
CA ILE A 50 -2.56 51.51 -5.96
C ILE A 50 -2.61 50.74 -7.29
N SER A 51 -1.70 51.06 -8.21
CA SER A 51 -1.62 50.37 -9.51
C SER A 51 -1.29 48.89 -9.35
N GLN A 52 -0.33 48.56 -8.48
CA GLN A 52 0.03 47.17 -8.15
C GLN A 52 -1.14 46.42 -7.51
N LYS A 53 -1.81 47.03 -6.52
CA LYS A 53 -3.00 46.45 -5.87
C LYS A 53 -4.08 46.09 -6.89
N ASN A 54 -4.45 47.03 -7.77
CA ASN A 54 -5.47 46.81 -8.78
C ASN A 54 -5.06 45.72 -9.79
N SER A 55 -3.77 45.67 -10.17
CA SER A 55 -3.25 44.62 -11.05
C SER A 55 -3.39 43.24 -10.42
N ILE A 56 -3.02 43.09 -9.15
CA ILE A 56 -3.12 41.81 -8.43
C ILE A 56 -4.58 41.41 -8.23
N GLU A 57 -5.46 42.36 -7.86
CA GLU A 57 -6.91 42.11 -7.72
C GLU A 57 -7.53 41.62 -9.05
N ASN A 58 -7.15 42.20 -10.18
CA ASN A 58 -7.57 41.75 -11.51
C ASN A 58 -7.05 40.34 -11.83
N GLN A 59 -5.77 40.06 -11.56
CA GLN A 59 -5.20 38.72 -11.78
C GLN A 59 -5.90 37.66 -10.93
N LEU A 60 -6.20 37.97 -9.66
CA LEU A 60 -6.96 37.10 -8.77
C LEU A 60 -8.37 36.84 -9.29
N GLN A 61 -9.04 37.86 -9.84
CA GLN A 61 -10.36 37.69 -10.44
C GLN A 61 -10.31 36.76 -11.67
N VAL A 62 -9.37 36.99 -12.58
CA VAL A 62 -9.19 36.16 -13.78
C VAL A 62 -8.93 34.70 -13.40
N LEU A 63 -8.06 34.44 -12.42
CA LEU A 63 -7.77 33.08 -11.97
C LEU A 63 -9.00 32.38 -11.38
N LYS A 64 -9.84 33.11 -10.64
CA LYS A 64 -11.10 32.56 -10.11
C LYS A 64 -12.08 32.20 -11.22
N GLU A 65 -12.21 33.06 -12.23
CA GLU A 65 -13.03 32.80 -13.41
C GLU A 65 -12.52 31.58 -14.19
N GLU A 66 -11.21 31.49 -14.42
CA GLU A 66 -10.60 30.34 -15.07
C GLU A 66 -10.85 29.03 -14.30
N ILE A 67 -10.74 29.04 -12.96
CA ILE A 67 -11.07 27.87 -12.15
C ILE A 67 -12.54 27.47 -12.32
N ASN A 68 -13.46 28.43 -12.32
CA ASN A 68 -14.89 28.16 -12.53
C ASN A 68 -15.15 27.53 -13.91
N LEU A 69 -14.40 27.92 -14.94
CA LEU A 69 -14.48 27.30 -16.26
C LEU A 69 -13.94 25.86 -16.29
N LEU A 70 -13.05 25.49 -15.38
CA LEU A 70 -12.54 24.11 -15.28
C LEU A 70 -13.53 23.15 -14.61
N LEU A 71 -14.41 23.64 -13.71
CA LEU A 71 -15.30 22.77 -12.93
C LEU A 71 -16.20 21.86 -13.79
N PRO A 72 -16.90 22.36 -14.84
CA PRO A 72 -17.73 21.49 -15.68
C PRO A 72 -16.92 20.44 -16.44
N GLU A 73 -15.66 20.75 -16.78
CA GLU A 73 -14.80 19.82 -17.49
C GLU A 73 -14.22 18.73 -16.57
N ILE A 74 -14.02 19.06 -15.29
CA ILE A 74 -13.70 18.07 -14.25
C ILE A 74 -14.86 17.09 -14.12
N GLU A 75 -16.09 17.57 -13.94
CA GLU A 75 -17.28 16.74 -13.78
C GLU A 75 -17.48 15.80 -14.99
N LYS A 76 -17.32 16.32 -16.21
CA LYS A 76 -17.43 15.51 -17.44
C LYS A 76 -16.35 14.44 -17.55
N SER A 77 -15.12 14.75 -17.14
CA SER A 77 -13.98 13.83 -17.30
C SER A 77 -13.82 12.84 -16.15
N GLU A 78 -14.45 13.10 -15.00
CA GLU A 78 -14.39 12.26 -13.80
C GLU A 78 -14.97 10.87 -14.03
N LEU A 79 -16.14 10.77 -14.66
CA LEU A 79 -16.77 9.47 -14.93
C LEU A 79 -15.89 8.57 -15.79
N ALA A 80 -15.29 9.13 -16.85
CA ALA A 80 -14.39 8.39 -17.73
C ALA A 80 -13.12 7.93 -16.99
N HIS A 81 -12.59 8.77 -16.10
CA HIS A 81 -11.45 8.44 -15.25
C HIS A 81 -11.77 7.31 -14.26
N LEU A 82 -12.93 7.38 -13.61
CA LEU A 82 -13.38 6.33 -12.68
C LEU A 82 -13.61 5.00 -13.41
N GLN A 83 -14.22 5.04 -14.59
CA GLN A 83 -14.43 3.84 -15.40
C GLN A 83 -13.10 3.21 -15.81
N GLN A 84 -12.11 4.01 -16.22
CA GLN A 84 -10.78 3.52 -16.53
C GLN A 84 -10.13 2.87 -15.31
N LYS A 85 -10.18 3.52 -14.14
CA LYS A 85 -9.66 2.94 -12.89
C LYS A 85 -10.35 1.63 -12.51
N MET A 86 -11.66 1.53 -12.68
CA MET A 86 -12.39 0.29 -12.42
C MET A 86 -11.91 -0.84 -13.34
N ASN A 87 -11.78 -0.57 -14.63
CA ASN A 87 -11.29 -1.55 -15.60
C ASN A 87 -9.85 -2.01 -15.28
N ASP A 88 -8.98 -1.07 -14.87
CA ASP A 88 -7.61 -1.38 -14.46
C ASP A 88 -7.59 -2.27 -13.21
N MET A 89 -8.44 -1.97 -12.22
CA MET A 89 -8.59 -2.79 -11.00
C MET A 89 -9.15 -4.19 -11.29
N GLU A 90 -10.11 -4.30 -12.20
CA GLU A 90 -10.64 -5.60 -12.63
C GLU A 90 -9.57 -6.44 -13.33
N ALA A 91 -8.79 -5.83 -14.24
CA ALA A 91 -7.68 -6.50 -14.90
C ALA A 91 -6.59 -6.96 -13.91
N GLU A 92 -6.27 -6.12 -12.90
CA GLU A 92 -5.34 -6.49 -11.84
C GLU A 92 -5.88 -7.62 -10.97
N LYS A 93 -7.16 -7.57 -10.59
CA LYS A 93 -7.83 -8.64 -9.84
C LYS A 93 -7.77 -9.95 -10.63
N GLU A 94 -8.09 -9.95 -11.91
CA GLU A 94 -8.00 -11.16 -12.75
C GLU A 94 -6.59 -11.72 -12.81
N LYS A 95 -5.58 -10.86 -12.92
CA LYS A 95 -4.17 -11.26 -12.92
C LYS A 95 -3.79 -11.92 -11.59
N LEU A 96 -4.13 -11.28 -10.47
CA LEU A 96 -3.86 -11.82 -9.13
C LEU A 96 -4.54 -13.18 -8.92
N TRP A 97 -5.78 -13.34 -9.40
CA TRP A 97 -6.47 -14.63 -9.35
C TRP A 97 -5.79 -15.72 -10.18
N LYS A 98 -5.33 -15.38 -11.39
CA LYS A 98 -4.57 -16.31 -12.24
C LYS A 98 -3.25 -16.73 -11.59
N ASP A 99 -2.62 -15.84 -10.83
CA ASP A 99 -1.36 -16.14 -10.13
C ASP A 99 -1.59 -16.92 -8.82
N LEU A 100 -2.70 -16.67 -8.11
CA LEU A 100 -3.01 -17.27 -6.81
C LEU A 100 -3.52 -18.71 -6.93
N GLU A 101 -4.41 -18.99 -7.88
CA GLU A 101 -5.08 -20.30 -8.00
C GLU A 101 -4.08 -21.47 -8.15
N PRO A 102 -3.03 -21.38 -9.01
CA PRO A 102 -2.03 -22.43 -9.10
C PRO A 102 -1.24 -22.63 -7.80
N GLN A 103 -1.01 -21.56 -7.03
CA GLN A 103 -0.27 -21.64 -5.76
C GLN A 103 -1.11 -22.32 -4.70
N LYS A 104 -2.41 -22.04 -4.63
CA LYS A 104 -3.35 -22.74 -3.76
C LYS A 104 -3.37 -24.25 -4.06
N ILE A 105 -3.41 -24.62 -5.35
CA ILE A 105 -3.35 -26.02 -5.76
C ILE A 105 -2.03 -26.69 -5.34
N LYS A 106 -0.88 -26.00 -5.52
CA LYS A 106 0.43 -26.52 -5.08
C LYS A 106 0.48 -26.71 -3.56
N TYR A 107 -0.05 -25.76 -2.81
CA TYR A 107 -0.11 -25.83 -1.35
C TYR A 107 -0.94 -27.02 -0.87
N GLU A 108 -2.14 -27.21 -1.39
CA GLU A 108 -2.99 -28.34 -0.98
C GLU A 108 -2.34 -29.69 -1.31
N LYS A 109 -1.71 -29.82 -2.49
CA LYS A 109 -0.94 -31.03 -2.83
C LYS A 109 0.23 -31.28 -1.87
N ALA A 110 0.98 -30.23 -1.52
CA ALA A 110 2.09 -30.35 -0.58
C ALA A 110 1.61 -30.75 0.82
N LYS A 111 0.47 -30.20 1.26
CA LYS A 111 -0.17 -30.53 2.53
C LYS A 111 -0.63 -31.99 2.59
N GLU A 112 -1.25 -32.49 1.52
CA GLU A 112 -1.63 -33.91 1.43
C GLU A 112 -0.42 -34.84 1.44
N ALA A 113 0.65 -34.48 0.71
CA ALA A 113 1.90 -35.25 0.71
C ALA A 113 2.56 -35.27 2.09
N PHE A 114 2.61 -34.12 2.77
CA PHE A 114 3.13 -34.01 4.13
C PHE A 114 2.37 -34.91 5.10
N LYS A 115 1.03 -34.88 5.05
CA LYS A 115 0.19 -35.72 5.92
C LYS A 115 0.49 -37.22 5.77
N LYS A 116 0.71 -37.71 4.54
CA LYS A 116 1.07 -39.11 4.31
C LYS A 116 2.42 -39.46 4.92
N VAL A 117 3.42 -38.60 4.72
CA VAL A 117 4.76 -38.80 5.29
C VAL A 117 4.72 -38.76 6.83
N GLU A 118 3.90 -37.87 7.40
CA GLU A 118 3.69 -37.77 8.84
C GLU A 118 3.05 -39.06 9.40
N GLU A 119 2.01 -39.59 8.76
CA GLU A 119 1.37 -40.86 9.13
C GLU A 119 2.36 -42.04 9.06
N GLU A 120 3.17 -42.12 8.00
CA GLU A 120 4.21 -43.14 7.83
C GLU A 120 5.29 -43.05 8.92
N TYR A 121 5.74 -41.83 9.23
CA TYR A 121 6.71 -41.57 10.29
C TYR A 121 6.18 -42.05 11.65
N PHE A 122 4.94 -41.69 12.00
CA PHE A 122 4.35 -42.11 13.28
C PHE A 122 4.15 -43.64 13.35
N ALA A 123 3.75 -44.28 12.24
CA ALA A 123 3.64 -45.73 12.19
C ALA A 123 5.00 -46.42 12.45
N LEU A 124 6.06 -45.93 11.80
CA LEU A 124 7.41 -46.48 11.96
C LEU A 124 7.97 -46.21 13.36
N HIS A 125 7.76 -45.00 13.90
CA HIS A 125 8.16 -44.64 15.25
C HIS A 125 7.50 -45.57 16.28
N ASN A 126 6.17 -45.75 16.20
CA ASN A 126 5.43 -46.61 17.12
C ASN A 126 5.89 -48.08 17.04
N LEU A 127 6.18 -48.60 15.84
CA LEU A 127 6.72 -49.95 15.67
C LEU A 127 8.11 -50.09 16.32
N THR A 128 8.96 -49.08 16.15
CA THR A 128 10.32 -49.07 16.71
C THR A 128 10.29 -49.02 18.23
N THR A 129 9.42 -48.20 18.81
CA THR A 129 9.20 -48.11 20.26
C THR A 129 8.78 -49.47 20.83
N ARG A 130 7.78 -50.13 20.23
CA ARG A 130 7.34 -51.48 20.66
C ARG A 130 8.47 -52.50 20.62
N LYS A 131 9.24 -52.54 19.53
CA LYS A 131 10.40 -53.46 19.41
C LYS A 131 11.46 -53.18 20.47
N SER A 132 11.72 -51.91 20.77
CA SER A 132 12.66 -51.52 21.83
C SER A 132 12.18 -51.99 23.21
N GLU A 133 10.89 -51.84 23.50
CA GLU A 133 10.27 -52.32 24.75
C GLU A 133 10.38 -53.86 24.86
N GLU A 134 10.08 -54.60 23.78
CA GLU A 134 10.24 -56.06 23.77
C GLU A 134 11.69 -56.50 24.03
N ILE A 135 12.67 -55.81 23.43
CA ILE A 135 14.09 -56.09 23.65
C ILE A 135 14.46 -55.80 25.11
N ALA A 136 14.03 -54.66 25.67
CA ALA A 136 14.26 -54.31 27.06
C ALA A 136 13.66 -55.37 28.01
N HIS A 137 12.45 -55.86 27.73
CA HIS A 137 11.82 -56.94 28.50
C HIS A 137 12.64 -58.24 28.43
N LYS A 138 13.09 -58.65 27.25
CA LYS A 138 13.94 -59.84 27.08
C LYS A 138 15.27 -59.70 27.81
N GLN A 139 15.90 -58.53 27.73
CA GLN A 139 17.13 -58.22 28.46
C GLN A 139 16.91 -58.30 29.98
N ALA A 140 15.82 -57.73 30.49
CA ALA A 140 15.47 -57.80 31.91
C ALA A 140 15.23 -59.23 32.40
N TYR A 141 14.70 -60.12 31.56
CA TYR A 141 14.52 -61.54 31.90
C TYR A 141 15.84 -62.33 31.87
N ILE A 142 16.70 -62.07 30.88
CA ILE A 142 17.94 -62.83 30.69
C ILE A 142 19.03 -62.41 31.70
N LYS A 143 19.14 -61.12 32.00
CA LYS A 143 20.22 -60.56 32.82
C LYS A 143 20.37 -61.21 34.21
N PRO A 144 19.30 -61.39 35.02
CA PRO A 144 19.41 -62.08 36.31
C PRO A 144 19.88 -63.54 36.19
N ARG A 145 19.55 -64.20 35.07
CA ARG A 145 19.94 -65.59 34.81
C ARG A 145 21.40 -65.72 34.41
N ILE A 146 21.94 -64.74 33.70
CA ILE A 146 23.39 -64.62 33.46
C ILE A 146 24.11 -64.30 34.77
N ASP A 147 23.64 -63.31 35.53
CA ASP A 147 24.27 -62.87 36.78
C ASP A 147 24.37 -64.03 37.80
N SER A 148 23.34 -64.88 37.89
CA SER A 148 23.35 -66.08 38.75
C SER A 148 24.28 -67.20 38.27
N LEU A 149 24.44 -67.39 36.95
CA LEU A 149 25.40 -68.35 36.41
C LEU A 149 26.85 -67.88 36.58
N SER A 150 27.11 -66.58 36.45
CA SER A 150 28.43 -65.98 36.68
C SER A 150 28.82 -65.95 38.17
N TYR A 151 27.85 -65.91 39.09
CA TYR A 151 28.09 -66.00 40.53
C TYR A 151 28.51 -67.41 40.96
N ASN A 152 27.99 -68.47 40.31
CA ASN A 152 28.31 -69.87 40.62
C ASN A 152 29.64 -70.37 40.01
N GLN A 153 30.40 -69.51 39.34
CA GLN A 153 31.72 -69.83 38.75
C GLN A 153 32.90 -69.17 39.49
N LYS A 154 32.65 -68.53 40.64
CA LYS A 154 33.65 -68.04 41.58
C LYS A 154 33.64 -68.91 42.84
#